data_AF-A0A3D3J059-F1
#
_entry.id   AF-A0A3D3J059-F1
#
_cell.length_a   1.000
_cell.length_b   1.000
_cell.length_c   1.000
_cell.angle_alpha   90.00
_cell.angle_beta   90.00
_cell.angle_gamma   90.00
#
_symmetry.space_group_name_H-M   'P 1'
#
loop_
_entity.id
_entity.type
_entity.pdbx_description
1 polymer ?
#
loop_
_entity_poly.entity_id
_entity_poly.type
_entity_poly.pdbx_seq_one_letter_code
_entity_poly.pdbx_strand_id
1 'polypeptide(L)'
;FQAVMPLTGFLIGERFEKYISMIAPWVAFGLLSLIGLNMIREALSPEEDLSPGFDIKTMFMMAVATSIDALAVGITFVAVPVKVLKAGNLANVIIAVTVIGVITFIISAAGVGIGSVFGDRYKSGSEIMGGTILIFIGFRSLITFLDRSQTLADSDTIFGMLIPLIGTLSGSAVIYAKKQRFSDDIRMILAGCASGIMFSIAVWGMIEPAIGGLGKADTNGIIPVTVCFCLGVMIQILFDRIVPHTHIYSDITEGPESRLSPDIKVMLTEVIHHIPEGIALGAIYAAHFMKTEWIPSSVAVVLAIAIAFQNVPEAICVSFPIREKGTGAGKAFFMGVVSGVPIPLLGVVTVVIVVLFSGSLPYIMAVAGGALIYTTIEEIPHIASYKDNDKGTLAFAAGFAAVMLLIFLKISG
;
A
#
# COMPACT_ATOMS: atom_id res chain seq x y z
N PHE A 1 -4.94 20.56 22.54
CA PHE A 1 -4.64 20.88 21.13
C PHE A 1 -5.49 20.08 20.16
N GLN A 2 -5.45 18.74 20.21
CA GLN A 2 -6.06 17.87 19.19
C GLN A 2 -7.59 17.88 19.11
N ALA A 3 -8.31 18.30 20.16
CA ALA A 3 -9.75 18.59 20.08
C ALA A 3 -10.02 20.06 19.71
N VAL A 4 -9.30 21.00 20.30
CA VAL A 4 -9.59 22.44 20.11
C VAL A 4 -9.29 22.89 18.68
N MET A 5 -8.21 22.40 18.06
CA MET A 5 -7.81 22.85 16.72
C MET A 5 -8.77 22.41 15.62
N PRO A 6 -9.27 21.15 15.54
CA PRO A 6 -10.28 20.81 14.56
C PRO A 6 -11.58 21.62 14.71
N LEU A 7 -12.02 21.90 15.96
CA LEU A 7 -13.18 22.77 16.18
C LEU A 7 -12.91 24.19 15.68
N THR A 8 -11.73 24.74 15.96
CA THR A 8 -11.31 26.06 15.50
C THR A 8 -11.24 26.11 13.97
N GLY A 9 -10.71 25.07 13.34
CA GLY A 9 -10.62 24.93 11.88
C GLY A 9 -12.00 24.88 11.23
N PHE A 10 -12.96 24.17 11.84
CA PHE A 10 -14.35 24.16 11.39
C PHE A 10 -14.98 25.57 11.45
N LEU A 11 -14.84 26.27 12.59
CA LEU A 11 -15.40 27.62 12.78
C LEU A 11 -14.76 28.66 11.84
N ILE A 12 -13.47 28.54 11.54
CA ILE A 12 -12.79 29.39 10.56
C ILE A 12 -13.28 29.03 9.15
N GLY A 13 -13.38 27.73 8.85
CA GLY A 13 -13.79 27.24 7.54
C GLY A 13 -15.23 27.62 7.17
N GLU A 14 -16.14 27.65 8.14
CA GLU A 14 -17.54 28.04 7.95
C GLU A 14 -17.66 29.48 7.41
N ARG A 15 -16.71 30.38 7.76
CA ARG A 15 -16.68 31.76 7.26
C ARG A 15 -16.25 31.88 5.79
N PHE A 16 -15.64 30.83 5.24
CA PHE A 16 -15.11 30.81 3.88
C PHE A 16 -15.63 29.62 3.06
N GLU A 17 -16.74 28.99 3.49
CA GLU A 17 -17.31 27.75 2.92
C GLU A 17 -17.39 27.78 1.38
N LYS A 18 -17.79 28.92 0.81
CA LYS A 18 -17.95 29.11 -0.64
C LYS A 18 -16.63 29.11 -1.44
N TYR A 19 -15.51 29.47 -0.82
CA TYR A 19 -14.18 29.45 -1.43
C TYR A 19 -13.42 28.15 -1.09
N ILE A 20 -13.66 27.63 0.12
CA ILE A 20 -13.03 26.41 0.64
C ILE A 20 -13.55 25.18 -0.10
N SER A 21 -14.84 25.08 -0.42
CA SER A 21 -15.40 23.89 -1.10
C SER A 21 -14.77 23.56 -2.46
N MET A 22 -14.23 24.54 -3.19
CA MET A 22 -13.59 24.30 -4.50
C MET A 22 -12.07 24.05 -4.41
N ILE A 23 -11.42 24.59 -3.38
CA ILE A 23 -9.95 24.60 -3.25
C ILE A 23 -9.46 23.61 -2.18
N ALA A 24 -10.29 23.28 -1.19
CA ALA A 24 -9.90 22.49 -0.02
C ALA A 24 -9.32 21.11 -0.36
N PRO A 25 -9.83 20.34 -1.34
CA PRO A 25 -9.25 19.04 -1.67
C PRO A 25 -7.85 19.16 -2.29
N TRP A 26 -7.60 20.21 -3.08
CA TRP A 26 -6.27 20.51 -3.63
C TRP A 26 -5.30 20.96 -2.55
N VAL A 27 -5.77 21.78 -1.60
CA VAL A 27 -4.96 22.23 -0.45
C VAL A 27 -4.66 21.07 0.48
N ALA A 28 -5.65 20.21 0.77
CA ALA A 28 -5.48 19.01 1.58
C ALA A 28 -4.49 18.04 0.94
N PHE A 29 -4.62 17.77 -0.37
CA PHE A 29 -3.64 16.99 -1.11
C PHE A 29 -2.23 17.57 -1.01
N GLY A 30 -2.07 18.86 -1.33
CA GLY A 30 -0.77 19.52 -1.29
C GLY A 30 -0.13 19.48 0.11
N LEU A 31 -0.89 19.82 1.15
CA LEU A 31 -0.40 19.80 2.54
C LEU A 31 -0.06 18.38 3.01
N LEU A 32 -0.97 17.42 2.84
CA LEU A 32 -0.76 16.05 3.31
C LEU A 32 0.38 15.35 2.56
N SER A 33 0.52 15.60 1.26
CA SER A 33 1.67 15.11 0.49
C SER A 33 2.97 15.77 0.92
N LEU A 34 2.99 17.08 1.17
CA LEU A 34 4.19 17.77 1.66
C LEU A 34 4.62 17.28 3.04
N ILE A 35 3.69 17.17 3.99
CA ILE A 35 3.95 16.67 5.34
C ILE A 35 4.42 15.21 5.25
N GLY A 36 3.72 14.38 4.49
CA GLY A 36 4.07 12.98 4.36
C GLY A 36 5.44 12.77 3.70
N LEU A 37 5.78 13.54 2.67
CA LEU A 37 7.12 13.53 2.07
C LEU A 37 8.19 14.03 3.04
N ASN A 38 7.89 15.04 3.87
CA ASN A 38 8.83 15.53 4.87
C ASN A 38 9.09 14.49 5.96
N MET A 39 8.06 13.79 6.44
CA MET A 39 8.21 12.68 7.38
C MET A 39 9.05 11.55 6.78
N ILE A 40 8.83 11.21 5.50
CA ILE A 40 9.65 10.21 4.81
C ILE A 40 11.11 10.68 4.70
N ARG A 41 11.34 11.96 4.38
CA ARG A 41 12.68 12.54 4.30
C ARG A 41 13.40 12.52 5.64
N GLU A 42 12.71 12.88 6.72
CA GLU A 42 13.27 12.93 8.08
C GLU A 42 13.73 11.54 8.54
N ALA A 43 12.91 10.53 8.28
CA ALA A 43 13.25 9.13 8.56
C ALA A 43 14.42 8.55 7.75
N LEU A 44 14.69 9.08 6.54
CA LEU A 44 15.83 8.69 5.70
C LEU A 44 17.10 9.50 6.00
N SER A 45 16.98 10.56 6.80
CA SER A 45 18.12 11.40 7.19
C SER A 45 18.94 10.69 8.27
N PRO A 46 20.28 10.75 8.24
CA PRO A 46 21.11 10.15 9.27
C PRO A 46 20.76 10.73 10.65
N GLU A 47 20.63 9.87 11.66
CA GLU A 47 20.26 10.25 13.02
C GLU A 47 21.24 11.31 13.55
N GLU A 48 20.75 12.54 13.75
CA GLU A 48 21.38 13.44 14.70
C GLU A 48 21.02 12.93 16.09
N ASP A 49 22.05 12.62 16.91
CA ASP A 49 21.97 12.31 18.34
C ASP A 49 21.42 13.54 19.10
N LEU A 50 20.16 13.88 18.88
CA LEU A 50 19.42 14.79 19.71
C LEU A 50 18.83 13.95 20.83
N SER A 51 19.50 13.97 21.97
CA SER A 51 18.91 13.49 23.23
C SER A 51 17.49 14.04 23.34
N PRO A 52 16.43 13.21 23.37
CA PRO A 52 15.07 13.69 23.47
C PRO A 52 14.87 14.22 24.88
N GLY A 53 15.23 15.48 25.09
CA GLY A 53 14.88 16.19 26.30
C GLY A 53 13.36 16.33 26.30
N PHE A 54 12.71 15.81 27.33
CA PHE A 54 11.34 16.18 27.74
C PHE A 54 11.25 17.65 28.18
N ASP A 55 12.00 18.54 27.52
CA ASP A 55 11.94 19.96 27.77
C ASP A 55 10.57 20.47 27.32
N ILE A 56 9.95 21.24 28.21
CA ILE A 56 8.61 21.79 28.04
C ILE A 56 8.55 22.62 26.75
N LYS A 57 9.63 23.33 26.39
CA LYS A 57 9.71 24.11 25.15
C LYS A 57 9.65 23.23 23.90
N THR A 58 10.44 22.15 23.86
CA THR A 58 10.47 21.22 22.72
C THR A 58 9.14 20.50 22.57
N MET A 59 8.58 19.99 23.68
CA MET A 59 7.26 19.36 23.68
C MET A 59 6.15 20.32 23.28
N PHE A 60 6.22 21.58 23.71
CA PHE A 60 5.25 22.60 23.32
C PHE A 60 5.35 22.94 21.83
N MET A 61 6.56 23.10 21.29
CA MET A 61 6.74 23.34 19.84
C MET A 61 6.20 22.17 18.99
N MET A 62 6.52 20.93 19.36
CA MET A 62 5.98 19.73 18.70
C MET A 62 4.45 19.69 18.79
N ALA A 63 3.88 19.97 19.97
CA ALA A 63 2.44 20.02 20.16
C ALA A 63 1.77 21.10 19.31
N VAL A 64 2.40 22.28 19.14
CA VAL A 64 1.93 23.34 18.25
C VAL A 64 1.99 22.88 16.80
N ALA A 65 3.12 22.30 16.35
CA ALA A 65 3.27 21.79 14.99
C ALA A 65 2.19 20.76 14.63
N THR A 66 1.99 19.71 15.45
CA THR A 66 0.95 18.69 15.22
C THR A 66 -0.47 19.25 15.37
N SER A 67 -0.65 20.39 16.04
CA SER A 67 -1.96 21.02 16.18
C SER A 67 -2.40 21.76 14.91
N ILE A 68 -1.47 22.17 14.06
CA ILE A 68 -1.75 22.77 12.74
C ILE A 68 -2.38 21.72 11.81
N ASP A 69 -1.91 20.48 11.87
CA ASP A 69 -2.50 19.38 11.11
C ASP A 69 -3.96 19.12 11.54
N ALA A 70 -4.21 19.16 12.84
CA ALA A 70 -5.54 19.02 13.40
C ALA A 70 -6.48 20.18 13.02
N LEU A 71 -5.94 21.40 12.90
CA LEU A 71 -6.67 22.55 12.37
C LEU A 71 -7.12 22.31 10.93
N ALA A 72 -6.26 21.75 10.09
CA ALA A 72 -6.58 21.41 8.70
C ALA A 72 -7.70 20.36 8.62
N VAL A 73 -7.67 19.32 9.47
CA VAL A 73 -8.77 18.34 9.60
C VAL A 73 -10.09 19.02 9.99
N GLY A 74 -10.05 20.06 10.83
CA GLY A 74 -11.23 20.86 11.16
C GLY A 74 -11.87 21.55 9.96
N ILE A 75 -11.06 22.11 9.07
CA ILE A 75 -11.52 22.80 7.86
C ILE A 75 -12.22 21.80 6.92
N THR A 76 -11.77 20.54 6.87
CA THR A 76 -12.41 19.54 5.99
C THR A 76 -13.81 19.14 6.45
N PHE A 77 -14.16 19.30 7.74
CA PHE A 77 -15.53 19.07 8.23
C PHE A 77 -16.57 20.03 7.64
N VAL A 78 -16.13 21.18 7.11
CA VAL A 78 -16.99 22.12 6.38
C VAL A 78 -17.27 21.59 4.98
N ALA A 79 -16.24 21.06 4.30
CA ALA A 79 -16.35 20.50 2.96
C ALA A 79 -17.08 19.14 2.95
N VAL A 80 -16.89 18.33 3.99
CA VAL A 80 -17.50 17.02 4.19
C VAL A 80 -18.21 17.00 5.54
N PRO A 81 -19.51 17.36 5.59
CA PRO A 81 -20.25 17.44 6.84
C PRO A 81 -20.27 16.11 7.57
N VAL A 82 -19.71 16.10 8.77
CA VAL A 82 -19.68 14.91 9.63
C VAL A 82 -21.10 14.62 10.13
N LYS A 83 -21.57 13.39 9.93
CA LYS A 83 -22.90 12.92 10.38
C LYS A 83 -22.73 11.75 11.33
N VAL A 84 -22.75 12.02 12.64
CA VAL A 84 -22.69 11.01 13.70
C VAL A 84 -24.09 10.69 14.22
N LEU A 85 -24.91 11.71 14.43
CA LEU A 85 -26.28 11.62 14.91
C LEU A 85 -27.21 12.45 14.01
N LYS A 86 -28.52 12.18 14.10
CA LYS A 86 -29.58 13.03 13.52
C LYS A 86 -29.70 14.34 14.32
N ALA A 87 -28.65 15.16 14.28
CA ALA A 87 -28.51 16.45 14.96
C ALA A 87 -27.93 17.50 13.99
N GLY A 88 -27.86 18.76 14.42
CA GLY A 88 -27.25 19.84 13.64
C GLY A 88 -25.75 19.63 13.38
N ASN A 89 -25.21 20.25 12.34
CA ASN A 89 -23.81 20.10 11.93
C ASN A 89 -22.83 20.42 13.06
N LEU A 90 -23.06 21.50 13.81
CA LEU A 90 -22.21 21.90 14.94
C LEU A 90 -22.18 20.81 16.04
N ALA A 91 -23.32 20.19 16.34
CA ALA A 91 -23.40 19.12 17.34
C ALA A 91 -22.62 17.87 16.90
N ASN A 92 -22.74 17.50 15.62
CA ASN A 92 -21.96 16.39 15.05
C ASN A 92 -20.45 16.66 15.09
N VAL A 93 -20.03 17.89 14.77
CA VAL A 93 -18.62 18.30 14.84
C VAL A 93 -18.11 18.25 16.27
N ILE A 94 -18.84 18.80 17.24
CA ILE A 94 -18.44 18.76 18.66
C ILE A 94 -18.23 17.32 19.12
N ILE A 95 -19.13 16.40 18.75
CA ILE A 95 -18.98 14.98 19.07
C ILE A 95 -17.73 14.40 18.40
N ALA A 96 -17.58 14.58 17.09
CA ALA A 96 -16.43 14.05 16.35
C ALA A 96 -15.09 14.54 16.92
N VAL A 97 -15.01 15.83 17.23
CA VAL A 97 -13.85 16.48 17.85
C VAL A 97 -13.56 15.93 19.25
N THR A 98 -14.60 15.67 20.04
CA THR A 98 -14.47 15.07 21.37
C THR A 98 -13.92 13.65 21.26
N VAL A 99 -14.45 12.85 20.33
CA VAL A 99 -13.95 11.49 20.05
C VAL A 99 -12.49 11.52 19.63
N ILE A 100 -12.11 12.40 18.69
CA ILE A 100 -10.71 12.58 18.28
C ILE A 100 -9.84 12.90 19.50
N GLY A 101 -10.23 13.87 20.32
CA GLY A 101 -9.48 14.25 21.52
C GLY A 101 -9.27 13.09 22.48
N VAL A 102 -10.31 12.30 22.75
CA VAL A 102 -10.24 11.14 23.66
C VAL A 102 -9.37 10.03 23.09
N ILE A 103 -9.57 9.66 21.82
CA ILE A 103 -8.78 8.61 21.16
C ILE A 103 -7.30 9.02 21.11
N THR A 104 -7.00 10.25 20.69
CA THR A 104 -5.63 10.73 20.64
C THR A 104 -4.99 10.75 22.02
N PHE A 105 -5.72 11.12 23.08
CA PHE A 105 -5.21 11.04 24.45
C PHE A 105 -4.87 9.61 24.86
N ILE A 106 -5.76 8.65 24.61
CA ILE A 106 -5.54 7.24 24.94
C ILE A 106 -4.35 6.67 24.16
N ILE A 107 -4.31 6.89 22.84
CA ILE A 107 -3.22 6.40 21.98
C ILE A 107 -1.90 7.07 22.35
N SER A 108 -1.89 8.37 22.63
CA SER A 108 -0.66 9.07 23.04
C SER A 108 -0.17 8.58 24.41
N ALA A 109 -1.06 8.35 25.36
CA ALA A 109 -0.71 7.80 26.67
C ALA A 109 -0.15 6.38 26.56
N ALA A 110 -0.78 5.52 25.77
CA ALA A 110 -0.27 4.19 25.44
C ALA A 110 1.06 4.27 24.69
N GLY A 111 1.18 5.21 23.75
CA GLY A 111 2.38 5.47 22.95
C GLY A 111 3.57 5.92 23.79
N VAL A 112 3.36 6.71 24.85
CA VAL A 112 4.41 7.05 25.83
C VAL A 112 4.84 5.81 26.62
N GLY A 113 3.89 4.97 27.02
CA GLY A 113 4.17 3.70 27.70
C GLY A 113 4.98 2.73 26.82
N ILE A 114 4.54 2.52 25.58
CA ILE A 114 5.23 1.70 24.57
C ILE A 114 6.59 2.35 24.22
N GLY A 115 6.64 3.64 23.94
CA GLY A 115 7.87 4.37 23.62
C GLY A 115 8.94 4.24 24.70
N SER A 116 8.54 4.19 25.99
CA SER A 116 9.48 3.96 27.10
C SER A 116 10.13 2.58 27.11
N VAL A 117 9.50 1.57 26.48
CA VAL A 117 9.99 0.19 26.36
C VAL A 117 10.75 -0.02 25.04
N PHE A 118 10.34 0.67 23.97
CA PHE A 118 10.83 0.45 22.61
C PHE A 118 11.92 1.44 22.15
N GLY A 119 12.09 2.60 22.82
CA GLY A 119 13.16 3.59 22.58
C GLY A 119 13.17 4.20 21.17
N ASP A 120 14.27 4.88 20.79
CA ASP A 120 14.46 5.48 19.45
C ASP A 120 14.51 4.45 18.30
N ARG A 121 14.51 3.15 18.64
CA ARG A 121 14.72 2.02 17.72
C ARG A 121 13.70 1.89 16.57
N TYR A 122 12.61 2.64 16.62
CA TYR A 122 11.48 2.58 15.66
C TYR A 122 11.06 3.95 15.10
N LYS A 123 11.77 5.04 15.41
CA LYS A 123 11.38 6.41 15.04
C LYS A 123 11.21 6.55 13.52
N SER A 124 12.25 6.20 12.76
CA SER A 124 12.25 6.28 11.30
C SER A 124 11.14 5.43 10.65
N GLY A 125 10.82 4.28 11.25
CA GLY A 125 9.77 3.40 10.74
C GLY A 125 8.36 3.94 10.91
N SER A 126 8.08 4.55 12.05
CA SER A 126 6.79 5.20 12.30
C SER A 126 6.58 6.43 11.42
N GLU A 127 7.65 7.17 11.12
CA GLU A 127 7.62 8.38 10.29
C GLU A 127 7.34 8.06 8.82
N ILE A 128 7.94 7.03 8.23
CA ILE A 128 7.66 6.66 6.83
C ILE A 128 6.29 6.01 6.65
N MET A 129 5.85 5.18 7.60
CA MET A 129 4.49 4.64 7.58
C MET A 129 3.46 5.77 7.72
N GLY A 130 3.65 6.68 8.67
CA GLY A 130 2.82 7.86 8.85
C GLY A 130 2.81 8.76 7.61
N GLY A 131 3.98 9.01 7.02
CA GLY A 131 4.10 9.82 5.81
C GLY A 131 3.43 9.19 4.59
N THR A 132 3.53 7.86 4.45
CA THR A 132 2.82 7.11 3.39
C THR A 132 1.31 7.20 3.57
N ILE A 133 0.80 6.99 4.78
CA ILE A 133 -0.63 7.09 5.09
C ILE A 133 -1.14 8.51 4.80
N LEU A 134 -0.38 9.55 5.14
CA LEU A 134 -0.75 10.94 4.85
C LEU A 134 -0.79 11.23 3.35
N ILE A 135 0.22 10.80 2.59
CA ILE A 135 0.23 10.91 1.13
C ILE A 135 -1.01 10.21 0.55
N PHE A 136 -1.30 8.99 1.01
CA PHE A 136 -2.46 8.22 0.59
C PHE A 136 -3.79 8.93 0.89
N ILE A 137 -3.95 9.49 2.10
CA ILE A 137 -5.14 10.28 2.47
C ILE A 137 -5.26 11.53 1.58
N GLY A 138 -4.13 12.19 1.28
CA GLY A 138 -4.08 13.34 0.38
C GLY A 138 -4.58 12.99 -1.03
N PHE A 139 -4.03 11.94 -1.63
CA PHE A 139 -4.46 11.46 -2.94
C PHE A 139 -5.94 11.05 -2.94
N ARG A 140 -6.37 10.30 -1.92
CA ARG A 140 -7.78 9.91 -1.74
C ARG A 140 -8.70 11.13 -1.74
N SER A 141 -8.35 12.18 -0.99
CA SER A 141 -9.13 13.41 -0.93
C SER A 141 -9.22 14.11 -2.29
N LEU A 142 -8.12 14.15 -3.06
CA LEU A 142 -8.11 14.74 -4.40
C LEU A 142 -8.99 13.95 -5.36
N ILE A 143 -8.89 12.62 -5.32
CA ILE A 143 -9.62 11.70 -6.19
C ILE A 143 -11.13 11.81 -5.97
N THR A 144 -11.57 11.78 -4.71
CA THR A 144 -12.99 11.96 -4.37
C THR A 144 -13.54 13.31 -4.87
N PHE A 145 -12.71 14.36 -4.94
CA PHE A 145 -13.13 15.66 -5.45
C PHE A 145 -13.18 15.72 -6.99
N LEU A 146 -12.18 15.15 -7.67
CA LEU A 146 -12.12 15.14 -9.13
C LEU A 146 -13.22 14.27 -9.76
N ASP A 147 -13.77 13.35 -9.00
CA ASP A 147 -14.88 12.49 -9.39
C ASP A 147 -16.22 13.24 -9.49
N ARG A 148 -16.44 13.87 -10.64
CA ARG A 148 -17.70 14.56 -10.97
C ARG A 148 -18.91 13.63 -11.03
N SER A 149 -18.71 12.31 -11.14
CA SER A 149 -19.75 11.30 -11.29
C SER A 149 -20.18 10.64 -9.96
N GLN A 150 -19.59 11.00 -8.82
CA GLN A 150 -19.80 10.36 -7.51
C GLN A 150 -19.58 8.83 -7.52
N THR A 151 -18.78 8.36 -8.46
CA THR A 151 -18.35 6.98 -8.66
C THR A 151 -17.41 6.48 -7.54
N LEU A 152 -16.69 7.40 -6.89
CA LEU A 152 -15.64 7.20 -5.88
C LEU A 152 -16.10 7.61 -4.46
N ALA A 153 -17.41 7.84 -4.27
CA ALA A 153 -17.97 8.30 -2.99
C ALA A 153 -17.98 7.24 -1.88
N ASP A 154 -17.70 5.97 -2.22
CA ASP A 154 -17.61 4.89 -1.24
C ASP A 154 -16.25 4.91 -0.53
N SER A 155 -16.18 5.72 0.53
CA SER A 155 -14.97 6.00 1.31
C SER A 155 -14.30 4.76 1.87
N ASP A 156 -15.08 3.73 2.17
CA ASP A 156 -14.64 2.54 2.88
C ASP A 156 -13.86 1.61 1.94
N THR A 157 -14.17 1.69 0.65
CA THR A 157 -13.57 0.85 -0.39
C THR A 157 -12.17 1.34 -0.78
N ILE A 158 -11.87 2.66 -0.70
CA ILE A 158 -10.50 3.16 -0.95
C ILE A 158 -9.51 2.62 0.11
N PHE A 159 -9.92 2.47 1.37
CA PHE A 159 -9.07 1.85 2.41
C PHE A 159 -8.71 0.40 2.09
N GLY A 160 -9.51 -0.28 1.25
CA GLY A 160 -9.18 -1.60 0.74
C GLY A 160 -7.84 -1.67 0.01
N MET A 161 -7.39 -0.57 -0.62
CA MET A 161 -6.06 -0.52 -1.25
C MET A 161 -4.89 -0.52 -0.26
N LEU A 162 -5.13 -0.26 1.04
CA LEU A 162 -4.11 -0.38 2.08
C LEU A 162 -3.99 -1.81 2.63
N ILE A 163 -4.92 -2.71 2.31
CA ILE A 163 -4.91 -4.10 2.80
C ILE A 163 -3.58 -4.80 2.45
N PRO A 164 -3.02 -4.69 1.23
CA PRO A 164 -1.70 -5.23 0.90
C PRO A 164 -0.56 -4.79 1.83
N LEU A 165 -0.59 -3.52 2.28
CA LEU A 165 0.43 -2.98 3.20
C LEU A 165 0.37 -3.64 4.59
N ILE A 166 -0.80 -4.16 4.99
CA ILE A 166 -0.92 -4.97 6.22
C ILE A 166 -0.12 -6.27 6.06
N GLY A 167 -0.09 -6.83 4.85
CA GLY A 167 0.71 -8.01 4.51
C GLY A 167 2.20 -7.76 4.73
N THR A 168 2.74 -6.71 4.12
CA THR A 168 4.17 -6.39 4.27
C THR A 168 4.53 -5.98 5.69
N LEU A 169 3.64 -5.26 6.39
CA LEU A 169 3.82 -4.93 7.81
C LEU A 169 3.88 -6.19 8.68
N SER A 170 2.94 -7.11 8.48
CA SER A 170 2.84 -8.33 9.25
C SER A 170 4.04 -9.24 8.98
N GLY A 171 4.43 -9.42 7.72
CA GLY A 171 5.60 -10.20 7.33
C GLY A 171 6.91 -9.62 7.88
N SER A 172 7.10 -8.31 7.76
CA SER A 172 8.27 -7.63 8.32
C SER A 172 8.35 -7.76 9.84
N ALA A 173 7.21 -7.69 10.54
CA ALA A 173 7.16 -7.78 12.01
C ALA A 173 7.66 -9.14 12.54
N VAL A 174 7.62 -10.19 11.72
CA VAL A 174 8.06 -11.54 12.10
C VAL A 174 9.53 -11.56 12.54
N ILE A 175 10.37 -10.63 12.08
CA ILE A 175 11.77 -10.58 12.52
C ILE A 175 11.88 -10.43 14.04
N TYR A 176 10.94 -9.77 14.72
CA TYR A 176 11.03 -9.55 16.17
C TYR A 176 10.80 -10.82 17.00
N ALA A 177 10.40 -11.92 16.36
CA ALA A 177 10.36 -13.22 16.98
C ALA A 177 11.77 -13.73 17.36
N LYS A 178 11.84 -14.65 18.34
CA LYS A 178 13.11 -15.21 18.85
C LYS A 178 13.91 -16.02 17.82
N LYS A 179 13.31 -16.41 16.69
CA LYS A 179 14.01 -17.15 15.62
C LYS A 179 14.74 -16.16 14.70
N GLN A 180 16.05 -16.34 14.58
CA GLN A 180 16.91 -15.49 13.74
C GLN A 180 17.03 -15.99 12.29
N ARG A 181 16.56 -17.22 12.00
CA ARG A 181 16.62 -17.85 10.68
C ARG A 181 15.45 -18.81 10.49
N PHE A 182 14.85 -18.79 9.30
CA PHE A 182 13.90 -19.80 8.86
C PHE A 182 14.61 -21.01 8.29
N SER A 183 14.03 -22.20 8.48
CA SER A 183 14.48 -23.38 7.76
C SER A 183 14.18 -23.23 6.27
N ASP A 184 15.00 -23.86 5.45
CA ASP A 184 14.87 -23.87 3.99
C ASP A 184 13.48 -24.37 3.56
N ASP A 185 12.93 -25.37 4.26
CA ASP A 185 11.55 -25.83 4.11
C ASP A 185 10.51 -24.71 4.23
N ILE A 186 10.64 -23.85 5.24
CA ILE A 186 9.67 -22.76 5.47
C ILE A 186 9.81 -21.70 4.38
N ARG A 187 11.04 -21.35 4.00
CA ARG A 187 11.30 -20.40 2.90
C ARG A 187 10.69 -20.90 1.60
N MET A 188 10.87 -22.18 1.29
CA MET A 188 10.30 -22.82 0.11
C MET A 188 8.77 -22.88 0.13
N ILE A 189 8.16 -23.15 1.29
CA ILE A 189 6.69 -23.11 1.44
C ILE A 189 6.16 -21.69 1.25
N LEU A 190 6.81 -20.69 1.84
CA LEU A 190 6.43 -19.29 1.74
C LEU A 190 6.50 -18.81 0.28
N ALA A 191 7.62 -19.07 -0.41
CA ALA A 191 7.80 -18.72 -1.82
C ALA A 191 6.80 -19.45 -2.71
N GLY A 192 6.62 -20.77 -2.53
CA GLY A 192 5.61 -21.54 -3.26
C GLY A 192 4.21 -20.95 -3.12
N CYS A 193 3.79 -20.66 -1.88
CA CYS A 193 2.49 -20.05 -1.60
C CYS A 193 2.32 -18.69 -2.30
N ALA A 194 3.31 -17.80 -2.18
CA ALA A 194 3.28 -16.47 -2.80
C ALA A 194 3.18 -16.57 -4.33
N SER A 195 4.05 -17.35 -4.97
CA SER A 195 4.01 -17.57 -6.42
C SER A 195 2.68 -18.16 -6.89
N GLY A 196 2.09 -19.08 -6.11
CA GLY A 196 0.77 -19.66 -6.42
C GLY A 196 -0.35 -18.63 -6.39
N ILE A 197 -0.36 -17.75 -5.37
CA ILE A 197 -1.31 -16.64 -5.26
C ILE A 197 -1.14 -15.67 -6.44
N MET A 198 0.09 -15.26 -6.74
CA MET A 198 0.40 -14.30 -7.80
C MET A 198 0.05 -14.82 -9.19
N PHE A 199 0.38 -16.09 -9.48
CA PHE A 199 0.00 -16.72 -10.74
C PHE A 199 -1.53 -16.74 -10.91
N SER A 200 -2.27 -17.01 -9.83
CA SER A 200 -3.74 -17.01 -9.82
C SER A 200 -4.32 -15.61 -10.07
N ILE A 201 -3.77 -14.58 -9.43
CA ILE A 201 -4.13 -13.17 -9.66
C ILE A 201 -3.87 -12.78 -11.12
N ALA A 202 -2.72 -13.15 -11.68
CA ALA A 202 -2.38 -12.81 -13.05
C ALA A 202 -3.36 -13.45 -14.05
N VAL A 203 -3.70 -14.73 -13.88
CA VAL A 203 -4.60 -15.44 -14.80
C VAL A 203 -6.05 -14.97 -14.66
N TRP A 204 -6.62 -15.03 -13.46
CA TRP A 204 -8.05 -14.81 -13.23
C TRP A 204 -8.41 -13.45 -12.67
N GLY A 205 -7.46 -12.76 -12.04
CA GLY A 205 -7.67 -11.39 -11.62
C GLY A 205 -7.44 -10.39 -12.75
N MET A 206 -6.53 -10.69 -13.68
CA MET A 206 -6.05 -9.74 -14.69
C MET A 206 -6.32 -10.16 -16.14
N ILE A 207 -5.75 -11.28 -16.60
CA ILE A 207 -5.78 -11.65 -18.02
C ILE A 207 -7.19 -12.06 -18.49
N GLU A 208 -7.87 -12.93 -17.76
CA GLU A 208 -9.22 -13.39 -18.12
C GLU A 208 -10.24 -12.23 -18.14
N PRO A 209 -10.31 -11.37 -17.11
CA PRO A 209 -11.21 -10.22 -17.16
C PRO A 209 -10.85 -9.23 -18.26
N ALA A 210 -9.56 -9.02 -18.56
CA ALA A 210 -9.14 -8.16 -19.67
C ALA A 210 -9.71 -8.64 -21.03
N ILE A 211 -9.72 -9.94 -21.27
CA ILE A 211 -10.34 -10.52 -22.48
C ILE A 211 -11.84 -10.27 -22.46
N GLY A 212 -12.51 -10.51 -21.32
CA GLY A 212 -13.94 -10.27 -21.15
C GLY A 212 -14.35 -8.81 -21.38
N GLY A 213 -13.52 -7.85 -20.95
CA GLY A 213 -13.74 -6.42 -21.14
C GLY A 213 -13.68 -5.97 -22.59
N LEU A 214 -12.85 -6.61 -23.43
CA LEU A 214 -12.75 -6.31 -24.87
C LEU A 214 -13.70 -7.14 -25.74
N GLY A 215 -14.08 -8.35 -25.29
CA GLY A 215 -14.93 -9.27 -26.05
C GLY A 215 -16.34 -8.75 -26.36
N LYS A 216 -16.80 -7.67 -25.70
CA LYS A 216 -18.06 -6.98 -26.04
C LYS A 216 -17.93 -6.02 -27.23
N ALA A 217 -16.73 -5.55 -27.57
CA ALA A 217 -16.47 -4.54 -28.60
C ALA A 217 -15.68 -5.07 -29.81
N ASP A 218 -14.88 -6.12 -29.63
CA ASP A 218 -14.06 -6.75 -30.67
C ASP A 218 -14.21 -8.27 -30.58
N THR A 219 -14.59 -8.92 -31.68
CA THR A 219 -14.69 -10.38 -31.78
C THR A 219 -13.37 -11.10 -31.49
N ASN A 220 -12.23 -10.39 -31.57
CA ASN A 220 -10.89 -10.90 -31.30
C ASN A 220 -10.17 -10.19 -30.14
N GLY A 221 -10.89 -9.82 -29.06
CA GLY A 221 -10.31 -9.15 -27.88
C GLY A 221 -9.06 -9.83 -27.28
N ILE A 222 -8.82 -11.11 -27.55
CA ILE A 222 -7.57 -11.80 -27.18
C ILE A 222 -6.31 -11.19 -27.81
N ILE A 223 -6.37 -10.70 -29.06
CA ILE A 223 -5.20 -10.15 -29.77
C ILE A 223 -4.62 -8.93 -29.03
N PRO A 224 -5.40 -7.85 -28.77
CA PRO A 224 -4.90 -6.72 -28.00
C PRO A 224 -4.46 -7.08 -26.59
N VAL A 225 -5.13 -8.03 -25.92
CA VAL A 225 -4.70 -8.55 -24.61
C VAL A 225 -3.33 -9.20 -24.70
N THR A 226 -3.09 -10.07 -25.69
CA THR A 226 -1.79 -10.73 -25.88
C THR A 226 -0.67 -9.72 -26.15
N VAL A 227 -0.93 -8.69 -26.97
CA VAL A 227 0.05 -7.62 -27.21
C VAL A 227 0.38 -6.87 -25.92
N CYS A 228 -0.63 -6.52 -25.13
CA CYS A 228 -0.44 -5.82 -23.85
C CYS A 228 0.22 -6.70 -22.78
N PHE A 229 -0.10 -7.99 -22.76
CA PHE A 229 0.60 -8.97 -21.93
C PHE A 229 2.10 -8.99 -22.24
N CYS A 230 2.47 -9.11 -23.52
CA CYS A 230 3.88 -9.06 -23.94
C CYS A 230 4.54 -7.72 -23.59
N LEU A 231 3.81 -6.61 -23.69
CA LEU A 231 4.29 -5.30 -23.25
C LEU A 231 4.55 -5.27 -21.73
N GLY A 232 3.67 -5.86 -20.92
CA GLY A 232 3.87 -6.01 -19.49
C GLY A 232 5.13 -6.80 -19.14
N VAL A 233 5.31 -7.95 -19.80
CA VAL A 233 6.55 -8.76 -19.69
C VAL A 233 7.78 -7.92 -20.05
N MET A 234 7.74 -7.17 -21.15
CA MET A 234 8.87 -6.34 -21.60
C MET A 234 9.15 -5.19 -20.63
N ILE A 235 8.12 -4.56 -20.05
CA ILE A 235 8.27 -3.53 -19.02
C ILE A 235 8.96 -4.10 -17.79
N GLN A 236 8.60 -5.32 -17.38
CA GLN A 236 9.22 -5.97 -16.24
C GLN A 236 10.70 -6.26 -16.49
N ILE A 237 11.04 -6.88 -17.63
CA ILE A 237 12.43 -7.09 -18.07
C ILE A 237 13.21 -5.77 -18.10
N LEU A 238 12.56 -4.67 -18.50
CA LEU A 238 13.20 -3.37 -18.50
C LEU A 238 13.51 -2.89 -17.08
N PHE A 239 12.60 -3.07 -16.12
CA PHE A 239 12.85 -2.74 -14.72
C PHE A 239 14.05 -3.51 -14.17
N ASP A 240 14.14 -4.81 -14.44
CA ASP A 240 15.25 -5.64 -13.93
C ASP A 240 16.60 -5.17 -14.49
N ARG A 241 16.60 -4.63 -15.72
CA ARG A 241 17.81 -4.10 -16.36
C ARG A 241 18.20 -2.70 -15.92
N ILE A 242 17.28 -1.87 -15.45
CA ILE A 242 17.57 -0.46 -15.10
C ILE A 242 17.71 -0.25 -13.59
N VAL A 243 17.13 -1.11 -12.77
CA VAL A 243 17.20 -0.99 -11.31
C VAL A 243 18.26 -1.95 -10.78
N PRO A 244 19.30 -1.44 -10.08
CA PRO A 244 20.30 -2.31 -9.45
C PRO A 244 19.70 -3.05 -8.25
N HIS A 245 19.52 -4.36 -8.36
CA HIS A 245 18.83 -5.15 -7.34
C HIS A 245 19.48 -6.52 -7.15
N THR A 246 19.20 -7.20 -6.03
CA THR A 246 19.87 -8.47 -5.66
C THR A 246 18.87 -9.50 -5.17
N HIS A 247 18.77 -10.61 -5.89
CA HIS A 247 18.03 -11.79 -5.44
C HIS A 247 18.85 -12.55 -4.41
N ILE A 248 18.60 -12.28 -3.12
CA ILE A 248 19.39 -12.82 -1.99
C ILE A 248 19.59 -14.33 -2.03
N TYR A 249 18.56 -15.07 -2.43
CA TYR A 249 18.57 -16.52 -2.28
C TYR A 249 19.26 -17.23 -3.45
N SER A 250 19.50 -16.52 -4.56
CA SER A 250 20.36 -16.97 -5.65
C SER A 250 21.72 -16.26 -5.65
N ASP A 251 21.91 -15.23 -4.82
CA ASP A 251 23.08 -14.33 -4.78
C ASP A 251 23.40 -13.70 -6.15
N ILE A 252 22.37 -13.51 -6.97
CA ILE A 252 22.45 -12.90 -8.30
C ILE A 252 22.11 -11.42 -8.15
N THR A 253 22.99 -10.55 -8.66
CA THR A 253 22.74 -9.11 -8.76
C THR A 253 22.47 -8.74 -10.20
N GLU A 254 21.36 -8.05 -10.43
CA GLU A 254 20.91 -7.61 -11.73
C GLU A 254 20.85 -6.08 -11.81
N GLY A 255 20.64 -5.57 -13.03
CA GLY A 255 20.66 -4.15 -13.33
C GLY A 255 22.07 -3.55 -13.45
N PRO A 256 22.19 -2.21 -13.48
CA PRO A 256 23.46 -1.54 -13.67
C PRO A 256 24.38 -1.66 -12.45
N GLU A 257 25.69 -1.56 -12.66
CA GLU A 257 26.62 -1.42 -11.52
C GLU A 257 26.26 -0.20 -10.68
N SER A 258 26.25 -0.39 -9.36
CA SER A 258 25.75 0.62 -8.43
C SER A 258 26.44 0.55 -7.07
N ARG A 259 26.66 1.73 -6.48
CA ARG A 259 27.20 1.95 -5.14
C ARG A 259 26.17 1.80 -4.02
N LEU A 260 24.92 1.44 -4.35
CA LEU A 260 23.89 1.19 -3.34
C LEU A 260 24.31 0.06 -2.40
N SER A 261 23.92 0.16 -1.14
CA SER A 261 24.19 -0.88 -0.15
C SER A 261 23.46 -2.18 -0.52
N PRO A 262 23.99 -3.35 -0.14
CA PRO A 262 23.32 -4.64 -0.38
C PRO A 262 21.89 -4.66 0.14
N ASP A 263 21.64 -4.09 1.33
CA ASP A 263 20.29 -4.00 1.91
C ASP A 263 19.32 -3.28 0.97
N ILE A 264 19.74 -2.16 0.36
CA ILE A 264 18.87 -1.38 -0.55
C ILE A 264 18.60 -2.18 -1.81
N LYS A 265 19.60 -2.86 -2.38
CA LYS A 265 19.42 -3.69 -3.59
C LYS A 265 18.39 -4.79 -3.37
N VAL A 266 18.36 -5.37 -2.18
CA VAL A 266 17.38 -6.38 -1.76
C VAL A 266 15.97 -5.81 -1.67
N MET A 267 15.83 -4.65 -1.01
CA MET A 267 14.54 -3.97 -0.92
C MET A 267 14.03 -3.57 -2.32
N LEU A 268 14.94 -3.16 -3.22
CA LEU A 268 14.61 -2.76 -4.57
C LEU A 268 14.07 -3.91 -5.43
N THR A 269 14.51 -5.15 -5.20
CA THR A 269 13.92 -6.33 -5.86
C THR A 269 12.42 -6.38 -5.62
N GLU A 270 11.97 -6.37 -4.36
CA GLU A 270 10.53 -6.41 -4.07
C GLU A 270 9.79 -5.14 -4.49
N VAL A 271 10.44 -3.96 -4.45
CA VAL A 271 9.82 -2.72 -4.96
C VAL A 271 9.44 -2.87 -6.43
N ILE A 272 10.30 -3.50 -7.24
CA ILE A 272 10.03 -3.77 -8.65
C ILE A 272 8.88 -4.77 -8.80
N HIS A 273 8.81 -5.80 -7.95
CA HIS A 273 7.75 -6.82 -7.98
C HIS A 273 6.38 -6.26 -7.56
N HIS A 274 6.38 -5.33 -6.60
CA HIS A 274 5.17 -4.64 -6.14
C HIS A 274 4.60 -3.61 -7.14
N ILE A 275 5.34 -3.23 -8.19
CA ILE A 275 4.83 -2.31 -9.22
C ILE A 275 3.64 -2.94 -9.97
N PRO A 276 3.77 -4.13 -10.58
CA PRO A 276 2.65 -4.86 -11.18
C PRO A 276 1.47 -5.06 -10.23
N GLU A 277 1.71 -5.38 -8.96
CA GLU A 277 0.65 -5.57 -7.96
C GLU A 277 -0.14 -4.31 -7.69
N GLY A 278 0.55 -3.17 -7.52
CA GLY A 278 -0.10 -1.88 -7.36
C GLY A 278 -0.98 -1.54 -8.54
N ILE A 279 -0.49 -1.78 -9.77
CA ILE A 279 -1.29 -1.56 -10.99
C ILE A 279 -2.50 -2.51 -11.03
N ALA A 280 -2.31 -3.80 -10.74
CA ALA A 280 -3.38 -4.79 -10.71
C ALA A 280 -4.48 -4.44 -9.68
N LEU A 281 -4.07 -4.06 -8.47
CA LEU A 281 -4.94 -3.59 -7.41
C LEU A 281 -5.73 -2.35 -7.85
N GLY A 282 -5.05 -1.36 -8.43
CA GLY A 282 -5.72 -0.15 -8.90
C GLY A 282 -6.71 -0.43 -10.02
N ALA A 283 -6.38 -1.32 -10.96
CA ALA A 283 -7.27 -1.71 -12.05
C ALA A 283 -8.56 -2.36 -11.54
N ILE A 284 -8.47 -3.30 -10.58
CA ILE A 284 -9.66 -3.97 -10.03
C ILE A 284 -10.52 -3.03 -9.18
N TYR A 285 -9.91 -2.11 -8.43
CA TYR A 285 -10.65 -1.09 -7.68
C TYR A 285 -11.30 -0.08 -8.62
N ALA A 286 -10.63 0.32 -9.70
CA ALA A 286 -11.22 1.18 -10.72
C ALA A 286 -12.46 0.53 -11.36
N ALA A 287 -12.36 -0.75 -11.70
CA ALA A 287 -13.47 -1.55 -12.21
C ALA A 287 -14.66 -1.58 -11.22
N HIS A 288 -14.36 -1.78 -9.93
CA HIS A 288 -15.35 -1.74 -8.85
C HIS A 288 -16.05 -0.37 -8.79
N PHE A 289 -15.28 0.72 -8.74
CA PHE A 289 -15.84 2.07 -8.66
C PHE A 289 -16.71 2.38 -9.89
N MET A 290 -16.23 2.05 -11.08
CA MET A 290 -16.95 2.21 -12.34
C MET A 290 -18.16 1.28 -12.50
N LYS A 291 -18.35 0.31 -11.58
CA LYS A 291 -19.41 -0.70 -11.61
C LYS A 291 -19.45 -1.46 -12.95
N THR A 292 -18.28 -1.87 -13.43
CA THR A 292 -18.17 -2.62 -14.69
C THR A 292 -18.94 -3.93 -14.60
N GLU A 293 -19.80 -4.24 -15.59
CA GLU A 293 -20.62 -5.46 -15.58
C GLU A 293 -19.81 -6.78 -15.67
N TRP A 294 -18.59 -6.71 -16.19
CA TRP A 294 -17.75 -7.87 -16.51
C TRP A 294 -16.72 -8.18 -15.41
N ILE A 295 -16.67 -7.40 -14.33
CA ILE A 295 -15.90 -7.71 -13.12
C ILE A 295 -16.86 -7.64 -11.93
N PRO A 296 -17.08 -8.75 -11.20
CA PRO A 296 -17.88 -8.70 -9.98
C PRO A 296 -17.25 -7.78 -8.92
N SER A 297 -18.07 -6.97 -8.24
CA SER A 297 -17.61 -6.03 -7.22
C SER A 297 -16.82 -6.67 -6.07
N SER A 298 -17.06 -7.95 -5.77
CA SER A 298 -16.34 -8.71 -4.74
C SER A 298 -14.88 -8.97 -5.07
N VAL A 299 -14.50 -8.97 -6.35
CA VAL A 299 -13.14 -9.31 -6.81
C VAL A 299 -12.11 -8.30 -6.30
N ALA A 300 -12.49 -7.02 -6.14
CA ALA A 300 -11.57 -6.00 -5.62
C ALA A 300 -11.06 -6.31 -4.21
N VAL A 301 -11.96 -6.67 -3.29
CA VAL A 301 -11.58 -7.03 -1.91
C VAL A 301 -10.85 -8.37 -1.87
N VAL A 302 -11.29 -9.34 -2.69
CA VAL A 302 -10.61 -10.64 -2.81
C VAL A 302 -9.16 -10.48 -3.26
N LEU A 303 -8.90 -9.67 -4.29
CA LEU A 303 -7.54 -9.40 -4.77
C LEU A 303 -6.71 -8.64 -3.73
N ALA A 304 -7.29 -7.62 -3.07
CA ALA A 304 -6.58 -6.90 -2.02
C ALA A 304 -6.12 -7.83 -0.88
N ILE A 305 -6.99 -8.77 -0.48
CA ILE A 305 -6.68 -9.78 0.54
C ILE A 305 -5.64 -10.77 0.02
N ALA A 306 -5.79 -11.27 -1.22
CA ALA A 306 -4.85 -12.21 -1.81
C ALA A 306 -3.43 -11.62 -1.89
N ILE A 307 -3.31 -10.37 -2.37
CA ILE A 307 -2.05 -9.63 -2.36
C ILE A 307 -1.55 -9.47 -0.93
N ALA A 308 -2.37 -9.05 0.04
CA ALA A 308 -1.90 -8.97 1.44
C ALA A 308 -1.36 -10.30 1.99
N PHE A 309 -1.94 -11.44 1.62
CA PHE A 309 -1.46 -12.74 2.05
C PHE A 309 -0.10 -13.11 1.46
N GLN A 310 0.15 -12.77 0.20
CA GLN A 310 1.38 -13.11 -0.52
C GLN A 310 2.54 -12.16 -0.14
N ASN A 311 2.20 -10.92 0.21
CA ASN A 311 3.15 -9.91 0.70
C ASN A 311 3.73 -10.21 2.09
N VAL A 312 3.11 -11.13 2.86
CA VAL A 312 3.68 -11.61 4.13
C VAL A 312 4.98 -12.39 3.87
N PRO A 313 4.97 -13.46 3.04
CA PRO A 313 6.18 -14.09 2.50
C PRO A 313 7.24 -13.13 1.96
N GLU A 314 6.89 -12.21 1.07
CA GLU A 314 7.85 -11.29 0.42
C GLU A 314 8.53 -10.37 1.44
N ALA A 315 7.76 -9.78 2.36
CA ALA A 315 8.33 -8.93 3.40
C ALA A 315 9.25 -9.70 4.38
N ILE A 316 8.98 -10.99 4.60
CA ILE A 316 9.91 -11.89 5.31
C ILE A 316 11.20 -12.06 4.49
N CYS A 317 11.09 -12.27 3.19
CA CYS A 317 12.21 -12.45 2.26
C CYS A 317 13.10 -11.20 2.12
N VAL A 318 12.58 -10.00 2.40
CA VAL A 318 13.39 -8.77 2.54
C VAL A 318 14.01 -8.66 3.93
N SER A 319 13.17 -8.72 4.96
CA SER A 319 13.56 -8.30 6.31
C SER A 319 14.53 -9.29 6.95
N PHE A 320 14.34 -10.60 6.75
CA PHE A 320 15.18 -11.61 7.39
C PHE A 320 16.62 -11.61 6.88
N PRO A 321 16.90 -11.65 5.58
CA PRO A 321 18.27 -11.68 5.08
C PRO A 321 19.07 -10.41 5.41
N ILE A 322 18.41 -9.24 5.39
CA ILE A 322 19.02 -7.98 5.84
C ILE A 322 19.47 -8.12 7.30
N ARG A 323 18.62 -8.70 8.15
CA ARG A 323 18.95 -8.98 9.56
C ARG A 323 20.04 -10.04 9.73
N GLU A 324 20.04 -11.10 8.92
CA GLU A 324 21.07 -12.15 8.94
C GLU A 324 22.46 -11.59 8.59
N LYS A 325 22.53 -10.53 7.77
CA LYS A 325 23.78 -9.81 7.44
C LYS A 325 24.27 -8.85 8.54
N GLY A 326 23.59 -8.80 9.69
CA GLY A 326 24.00 -8.02 10.86
C GLY A 326 23.31 -6.66 11.00
N THR A 327 22.39 -6.31 10.10
CA THR A 327 21.60 -5.07 10.23
C THR A 327 20.61 -5.18 11.40
N GLY A 328 20.47 -4.08 12.15
CA GLY A 328 19.57 -4.00 13.29
C GLY A 328 18.11 -4.30 12.92
N ALA A 329 17.38 -4.95 13.82
CA ALA A 329 15.98 -5.34 13.61
C ALA A 329 15.09 -4.17 13.16
N GLY A 330 15.22 -2.99 13.78
CA GLY A 330 14.49 -1.77 13.39
C GLY A 330 14.58 -1.47 11.89
N LYS A 331 15.82 -1.36 11.39
CA LYS A 331 16.09 -1.08 9.97
C LYS A 331 15.62 -2.22 9.07
N ALA A 332 15.83 -3.48 9.45
CA ALA A 332 15.41 -4.63 8.64
C ALA A 332 13.88 -4.71 8.49
N PHE A 333 13.14 -4.54 9.60
CA PHE A 333 11.68 -4.44 9.62
C PHE A 333 11.23 -3.31 8.70
N PHE A 334 11.91 -2.18 8.86
CA PHE A 334 11.54 -0.98 8.15
C PHE A 334 11.66 -1.13 6.63
N MET A 335 12.75 -1.72 6.16
CA MET A 335 12.96 -1.95 4.73
C MET A 335 11.91 -2.88 4.12
N GLY A 336 11.44 -3.89 4.87
CA GLY A 336 10.33 -4.74 4.42
C GLY A 336 8.97 -4.02 4.39
N VAL A 337 8.71 -3.05 5.28
CA VAL A 337 7.48 -2.25 5.21
C VAL A 337 7.53 -1.29 4.02
N VAL A 338 8.65 -0.61 3.83
CA VAL A 338 8.85 0.36 2.74
C VAL A 338 8.74 -0.31 1.38
N SER A 339 9.23 -1.54 1.24
CA SER A 339 9.15 -2.21 -0.06
C SER A 339 7.71 -2.29 -0.55
N GLY A 340 6.71 -2.44 0.35
CA GLY A 340 5.28 -2.52 0.04
C GLY A 340 4.52 -1.20 -0.15
N VAL A 341 5.14 -0.05 0.13
CA VAL A 341 4.53 1.28 -0.08
C VAL A 341 4.11 1.57 -1.54
N PRO A 342 4.85 1.13 -2.58
CA PRO A 342 4.47 1.34 -3.97
C PRO A 342 3.08 0.79 -4.31
N ILE A 343 2.61 -0.28 -3.66
CA ILE A 343 1.35 -0.95 -3.98
C ILE A 343 0.14 -0.01 -3.86
N PRO A 344 -0.18 0.57 -2.68
CA PRO A 344 -1.30 1.49 -2.56
C PRO A 344 -1.11 2.76 -3.39
N LEU A 345 0.13 3.25 -3.53
CA LEU A 345 0.42 4.44 -4.30
C LEU A 345 0.10 4.24 -5.80
N LEU A 346 0.60 3.15 -6.38
CA LEU A 346 0.35 2.80 -7.78
C LEU A 346 -1.08 2.34 -8.01
N GLY A 347 -1.73 1.74 -7.01
CA GLY A 347 -3.16 1.45 -7.03
C GLY A 347 -3.99 2.72 -7.23
N VAL A 348 -3.73 3.73 -6.41
CA VAL A 348 -4.34 5.06 -6.52
C VAL A 348 -4.08 5.71 -7.88
N VAL A 349 -2.83 5.71 -8.35
CA VAL A 349 -2.46 6.28 -9.66
C VAL A 349 -3.21 5.57 -10.78
N THR A 350 -3.30 4.24 -10.72
CA THR A 350 -3.99 3.43 -11.72
C THR A 350 -5.50 3.69 -11.70
N VAL A 351 -6.12 3.82 -10.52
CA VAL A 351 -7.53 4.24 -10.39
C VAL A 351 -7.76 5.56 -11.11
N VAL A 352 -6.90 6.56 -10.89
CA VAL A 352 -7.01 7.86 -11.57
C VAL A 352 -6.94 7.71 -13.08
N ILE A 353 -5.94 6.99 -13.60
CA ILE A 353 -5.77 6.79 -15.04
C ILE A 353 -6.99 6.10 -15.63
N VAL A 354 -7.46 5.02 -15.02
CA VAL A 354 -8.60 4.25 -15.52
C VAL A 354 -9.91 5.05 -15.44
N VAL A 355 -10.16 5.78 -14.36
CA VAL A 355 -11.38 6.61 -14.24
C VAL A 355 -11.40 7.71 -15.30
N LEU A 356 -10.23 8.33 -15.58
CA LEU A 356 -10.11 9.34 -16.64
C LEU A 356 -10.23 8.74 -18.05
N PHE A 357 -9.75 7.51 -18.23
CA PHE A 357 -9.71 6.81 -19.52
C PHE A 357 -10.28 5.41 -19.37
N SER A 358 -11.59 5.28 -19.15
CA SER A 358 -12.27 4.00 -18.83
C SER A 358 -12.01 2.88 -19.85
N GLY A 359 -11.86 3.23 -21.13
CA GLY A 359 -11.50 2.28 -22.19
C GLY A 359 -10.10 1.67 -22.07
N SER A 360 -9.22 2.24 -21.24
CA SER A 360 -7.87 1.72 -20.99
C SER A 360 -7.83 0.50 -20.05
N LEU A 361 -8.89 0.28 -19.27
CA LEU A 361 -8.92 -0.73 -18.21
C LEU A 361 -8.50 -2.14 -18.68
N PRO A 362 -9.04 -2.71 -19.76
CA PRO A 362 -8.64 -4.05 -20.19
C PRO A 362 -7.16 -4.14 -20.60
N TYR A 363 -6.62 -3.08 -21.20
CA TYR A 363 -5.22 -3.03 -21.61
C TYR A 363 -4.27 -2.93 -20.41
N ILE A 364 -4.63 -2.11 -19.41
CA ILE A 364 -3.87 -1.98 -18.16
C ILE A 364 -3.87 -3.31 -17.40
N MET A 365 -5.01 -3.99 -17.31
CA MET A 365 -5.10 -5.31 -16.71
C MET A 365 -4.22 -6.33 -17.44
N ALA A 366 -4.22 -6.32 -18.78
CA ALA A 366 -3.37 -7.20 -19.57
C ALA A 366 -1.86 -6.92 -19.35
N VAL A 367 -1.45 -5.65 -19.30
CA VAL A 367 -0.07 -5.25 -18.96
C VAL A 367 0.31 -5.73 -17.56
N ALA A 368 -0.54 -5.50 -16.56
CA ALA A 368 -0.29 -5.95 -15.19
C ALA A 368 -0.19 -7.48 -15.12
N GLY A 369 -1.10 -8.21 -15.77
CA GLY A 369 -1.07 -9.68 -15.85
C GLY A 369 0.20 -10.22 -16.50
N GLY A 370 0.70 -9.57 -17.56
CA GLY A 370 1.99 -9.91 -18.18
C GLY A 370 3.17 -9.73 -17.24
N ALA A 371 3.25 -8.59 -16.57
CA ALA A 371 4.33 -8.31 -15.64
C ALA A 371 4.28 -9.26 -14.41
N LEU A 372 3.09 -9.54 -13.85
CA LEU A 372 2.90 -10.49 -12.76
C LEU A 372 3.32 -11.93 -13.12
N ILE A 373 3.02 -12.39 -14.35
CA ILE A 373 3.50 -13.71 -14.80
C ILE A 373 5.01 -13.75 -14.87
N TYR A 374 5.65 -12.70 -15.39
CA TYR A 374 7.10 -12.63 -15.48
C TYR A 374 7.75 -12.67 -14.10
N THR A 375 7.34 -11.79 -13.16
CA THR A 375 7.90 -11.76 -11.80
C THR A 375 7.71 -13.08 -11.09
N THR A 376 6.52 -13.68 -11.19
CA THR A 376 6.23 -14.99 -10.59
C THR A 376 7.17 -16.07 -11.12
N ILE A 377 7.45 -16.08 -12.43
CA ILE A 377 8.34 -17.09 -13.04
C ILE A 377 9.78 -16.91 -12.58
N GLU A 378 10.26 -15.67 -12.40
CA GLU A 378 11.61 -15.42 -11.89
C GLU A 378 11.82 -15.88 -10.45
N GLU A 379 10.75 -15.98 -9.66
CA GLU A 379 10.81 -16.47 -8.29
C GLU A 379 10.76 -18.00 -8.18
N ILE A 380 10.14 -18.70 -9.15
CA ILE A 380 10.02 -20.16 -9.15
C ILE A 380 11.38 -20.90 -9.02
N PRO A 381 12.48 -20.46 -9.65
CA PRO A 381 13.81 -21.03 -9.43
C PRO A 381 14.21 -21.15 -7.96
N HIS A 382 13.73 -20.26 -7.07
CA HIS A 382 13.99 -20.38 -5.63
C HIS A 382 13.41 -21.69 -5.06
N ILE A 383 12.21 -22.07 -5.49
CA ILE A 383 11.54 -23.33 -5.12
C ILE A 383 12.28 -24.52 -5.74
N ALA A 384 12.68 -24.40 -7.00
CA ALA A 384 13.31 -25.48 -7.76
C ALA A 384 14.77 -25.76 -7.35
N SER A 385 15.41 -24.84 -6.61
CA SER A 385 16.80 -24.98 -6.15
C SER A 385 17.00 -26.04 -5.06
N TYR A 386 15.93 -26.46 -4.38
CA TYR A 386 15.98 -27.45 -3.31
C TYR A 386 15.83 -28.88 -3.84
N LYS A 387 16.60 -29.83 -3.27
CA LYS A 387 16.63 -31.24 -3.67
C LYS A 387 15.29 -31.97 -3.50
N ASP A 388 14.50 -31.55 -2.51
CA ASP A 388 13.13 -31.99 -2.25
C ASP A 388 12.24 -30.74 -2.30
N ASN A 389 11.47 -30.60 -3.38
CA ASN A 389 10.67 -29.40 -3.67
C ASN A 389 9.15 -29.65 -3.59
N ASP A 390 8.73 -30.82 -3.11
CA ASP A 390 7.33 -31.22 -3.04
C ASP A 390 6.52 -30.27 -2.14
N LYS A 391 7.10 -29.83 -1.02
CA LYS A 391 6.44 -28.90 -0.09
C LYS A 391 6.17 -27.53 -0.73
N GLY A 392 7.12 -27.01 -1.51
CA GLY A 392 6.96 -25.76 -2.25
C GLY A 392 5.91 -25.89 -3.35
N THR A 393 5.92 -27.01 -4.07
CA THR A 393 4.93 -27.32 -5.12
C THR A 393 3.52 -27.47 -4.55
N LEU A 394 3.36 -28.14 -3.40
CA LEU A 394 2.08 -28.23 -2.70
C LEU A 394 1.61 -26.86 -2.19
N ALA A 395 2.52 -26.03 -1.68
CA ALA A 395 2.21 -24.67 -1.24
C ALA A 395 1.75 -23.79 -2.42
N PHE A 396 2.41 -23.91 -3.59
CA PHE A 396 1.98 -23.27 -4.84
C PHE A 396 0.56 -23.70 -5.22
N ALA A 397 0.31 -25.01 -5.28
CA ALA A 397 -1.01 -25.53 -5.63
C ALA A 397 -2.09 -25.05 -4.65
N ALA A 398 -1.77 -24.99 -3.35
CA ALA A 398 -2.68 -24.50 -2.32
C ALA A 398 -2.97 -23.00 -2.46
N GLY A 399 -1.95 -22.16 -2.64
CA GLY A 399 -2.10 -20.72 -2.84
C GLY A 399 -2.90 -20.39 -4.11
N PHE A 400 -2.58 -21.08 -5.21
CA PHE A 400 -3.28 -20.96 -6.48
C PHE A 400 -4.76 -21.34 -6.37
N ALA A 401 -5.05 -22.49 -5.77
CA ALA A 401 -6.41 -22.99 -5.56
C ALA A 401 -7.22 -22.11 -4.58
N ALA A 402 -6.58 -21.55 -3.55
CA ALA A 402 -7.23 -20.66 -2.59
C ALA A 402 -7.75 -19.39 -3.30
N VAL A 403 -6.92 -18.74 -4.10
CA VAL A 403 -7.33 -17.53 -4.83
C VAL A 403 -8.35 -17.85 -5.92
N MET A 404 -8.18 -18.97 -6.64
CA MET A 404 -9.18 -19.45 -7.60
C MET A 404 -10.54 -19.63 -6.93
N LEU A 405 -10.56 -20.29 -5.76
CA LEU A 405 -11.78 -20.47 -4.98
C LEU A 405 -12.35 -19.10 -4.59
N LEU A 406 -11.55 -18.19 -4.03
CA LEU A 406 -12.04 -16.88 -3.59
C LEU A 406 -12.60 -16.01 -4.72
N ILE A 407 -12.02 -16.06 -5.92
CA ILE A 407 -12.50 -15.30 -7.09
C ILE A 407 -13.85 -15.85 -7.59
N PHE A 408 -13.99 -17.18 -7.69
CA PHE A 408 -15.16 -17.81 -8.30
C PHE A 408 -16.25 -18.24 -7.30
N LEU A 409 -15.97 -18.24 -6.01
CA LEU A 409 -16.95 -18.59 -4.97
C LEU A 409 -18.02 -17.50 -4.90
N LYS A 410 -19.18 -17.80 -5.49
CA LYS A 410 -20.39 -16.98 -5.35
C LYS A 410 -20.91 -17.14 -3.92
N ILE A 411 -20.61 -16.20 -3.05
CA ILE A 411 -21.31 -16.07 -1.77
C ILE A 411 -22.68 -15.50 -2.10
N SER A 412 -23.67 -16.38 -2.21
CA SER A 412 -25.09 -16.00 -2.26
C SER A 412 -25.42 -15.19 -1.00
N GLY A 413 -25.68 -13.91 -1.17
CA GLY A 413 -26.15 -12.97 -0.14
C GLY A 413 -27.32 -12.17 -0.65
#